data_AF-A0A0G1G192-F1
#
_entry.id   AF-A0A0G1G192-F1
#
_cell.length_a   1.000
_cell.length_b   1.000
_cell.length_c   1.000
_cell.angle_alpha   90.00
_cell.angle_beta   90.00
_cell.angle_gamma   90.00
#
_symmetry.space_group_name_H-M   'P 1'
#
loop_
_entity.id
_entity.type
_entity.pdbx_description
1 polymer ?
#
loop_
_entity_poly.entity_id
_entity_poly.type
_entity_poly.pdbx_seq_one_letter_code
_entity_poly.pdbx_strand_id
1 'polypeptide(L)'
;MKPYIDYTLLKPESTIQDFINLCKEAKKYTEVIRGVCVLPDQNIIKICLQELDGSSIFVCAVNNFPLGRGGERIKYEEAILAKEYGVKEIDTVINTGALREGNFNLVLKELKAVTSVFHGTTKVILETGHKWYTEDLIKKATELVAKSGAFCVKTSTGFIENIPVENKVEHVKWMHEAVSELVKSVLNKIRTFFCENPDADF
;
A
#
# COMPACT_ATOMS: atom_id res chain seq x y z
N MET A 1 -5.85 10.12 19.02
CA MET A 1 -6.02 9.69 17.61
C MET A 1 -5.06 8.54 17.38
N LYS A 2 -5.47 7.43 16.75
CA LYS A 2 -4.54 6.32 16.45
C LYS A 2 -3.52 6.81 15.41
N PRO A 3 -2.24 6.40 15.47
CA PRO A 3 -1.27 6.71 14.42
C PRO A 3 -1.80 6.31 13.03
N TYR A 4 -1.69 7.22 12.06
CA TYR A 4 -2.42 7.16 10.79
C TYR A 4 -1.55 7.51 9.57
N ILE A 5 -0.21 7.51 9.75
CA ILE A 5 0.74 7.78 8.66
C ILE A 5 1.73 6.62 8.52
N ASP A 6 1.87 6.09 7.29
CA ASP A 6 3.05 5.30 6.92
C ASP A 6 4.12 6.24 6.34
N TYR A 7 5.30 6.27 6.98
CA TYR A 7 6.43 7.04 6.50
C TYR A 7 7.17 6.23 5.42
N THR A 8 7.05 6.66 4.17
CA THR A 8 7.39 5.85 3.00
C THR A 8 8.69 6.30 2.33
N LEU A 9 9.61 5.37 2.08
CA LEU A 9 10.81 5.59 1.26
C LEU A 9 10.97 4.44 0.26
N LEU A 10 10.68 4.74 -1.01
CA LEU A 10 10.70 3.76 -2.10
C LEU A 10 11.57 4.21 -3.29
N LYS A 11 12.26 5.35 -3.18
CA LYS A 11 13.00 5.94 -4.29
C LYS A 11 14.19 5.06 -4.71
N PRO A 12 14.44 4.85 -6.01
CA PRO A 12 15.48 3.94 -6.49
C PRO A 12 16.90 4.37 -6.09
N GLU A 13 17.15 5.67 -5.88
CA GLU A 13 18.43 6.21 -5.45
C GLU A 13 18.70 6.10 -3.93
N SER A 14 17.73 5.58 -3.15
CA SER A 14 17.85 5.53 -1.68
C SER A 14 18.94 4.56 -1.22
N THR A 15 19.78 5.02 -0.32
CA THR A 15 20.84 4.24 0.32
C THR A 15 20.40 3.67 1.66
N ILE A 16 21.18 2.73 2.21
CA ILE A 16 20.96 2.24 3.59
C ILE A 16 20.96 3.38 4.62
N GLN A 17 21.80 4.40 4.43
CA GLN A 17 21.84 5.55 5.33
C GLN A 17 20.53 6.35 5.29
N ASP A 18 19.87 6.43 4.13
CA ASP A 18 18.57 7.09 4.01
C ASP A 18 17.48 6.35 4.78
N PHE A 19 17.51 5.00 4.79
CA PHE A 19 16.58 4.20 5.60
C PHE A 19 16.83 4.33 7.11
N ILE A 20 18.11 4.41 7.53
CA ILE A 20 18.44 4.72 8.93
C ILE A 20 17.90 6.09 9.31
N ASN A 21 18.11 7.10 8.47
CA ASN A 21 17.63 8.46 8.71
C ASN A 21 16.10 8.51 8.74
N LEU A 22 15.41 7.79 7.85
CA LEU A 22 13.95 7.62 7.85
C LEU A 22 13.46 7.10 9.21
N CYS A 23 14.08 6.03 9.74
CA CYS A 23 13.68 5.44 11.02
C CYS A 23 13.92 6.39 12.19
N LYS A 24 15.07 7.08 12.22
CA LYS A 24 15.39 8.09 13.24
C LYS A 24 14.40 9.25 13.22
N GLU A 25 14.01 9.72 12.04
CA GLU A 25 13.00 10.76 11.91
C GLU A 25 11.62 10.25 12.33
N ALA A 26 11.23 9.03 11.93
CA ALA A 26 9.97 8.42 12.29
C ALA A 26 9.79 8.34 13.82
N LYS A 27 10.86 7.97 14.55
CA LYS A 27 10.87 7.90 16.02
C LYS A 27 10.61 9.24 16.72
N LYS A 28 10.78 10.37 16.04
CA LYS A 28 10.45 11.69 16.62
C LYS A 28 8.95 11.96 16.67
N TYR A 29 8.15 11.19 15.93
CA TYR A 29 6.72 11.42 15.71
C TYR A 29 5.87 10.15 15.94
N THR A 30 6.21 9.36 16.97
CA THR A 30 5.56 8.06 17.28
C THR A 30 4.06 8.15 17.53
N GLU A 31 3.55 9.34 17.84
CA GLU A 31 2.13 9.64 18.07
C GLU A 31 1.30 9.69 16.78
N VAL A 32 1.94 9.90 15.61
CA VAL A 32 1.26 9.95 14.31
C VAL A 32 1.76 8.89 13.32
N ILE A 33 3.03 8.49 13.41
CA ILE A 33 3.61 7.46 12.53
C ILE A 33 3.27 6.08 13.07
N ARG A 34 2.63 5.26 12.22
CA ARG A 34 2.31 3.86 12.56
C ARG A 34 3.37 2.88 12.07
N GLY A 35 3.95 3.15 10.89
CA GLY A 35 4.94 2.28 10.29
C GLY A 35 5.86 3.01 9.31
N VAL A 36 6.98 2.37 8.98
CA VAL A 36 7.83 2.76 7.84
C VAL A 36 7.58 1.82 6.66
N CYS A 37 7.38 2.38 5.48
CA CYS A 37 7.11 1.62 4.25
C CYS A 37 8.34 1.61 3.34
N VAL A 38 8.86 0.41 3.06
CA VAL A 38 10.13 0.21 2.35
C VAL A 38 10.02 -0.79 1.19
N LEU A 39 11.07 -0.89 0.39
CA LEU A 39 11.22 -1.91 -0.65
C LEU A 39 11.37 -3.31 -0.02
N PRO A 40 10.95 -4.39 -0.71
CA PRO A 40 11.02 -5.77 -0.20
C PRO A 40 12.44 -6.36 -0.26
N ASP A 41 13.43 -5.59 0.18
CA ASP A 41 14.82 -6.00 0.30
C ASP A 41 15.13 -6.44 1.74
N GLN A 42 15.75 -7.61 1.89
CA GLN A 42 16.02 -8.19 3.19
C GLN A 42 16.93 -7.31 4.07
N ASN A 43 17.94 -6.66 3.48
CA ASN A 43 18.89 -5.85 4.24
C ASN A 43 18.23 -4.56 4.71
N ILE A 44 17.46 -3.91 3.83
CA ILE A 44 16.67 -2.72 4.17
C ILE A 44 15.70 -3.04 5.31
N ILE A 45 14.91 -4.12 5.17
CA ILE A 45 13.94 -4.52 6.20
C ILE A 45 14.62 -4.80 7.55
N LYS A 46 15.73 -5.56 7.56
CA LYS A 46 16.48 -5.86 8.79
C LYS A 46 17.00 -4.60 9.47
N ILE A 47 17.56 -3.66 8.71
CA ILE A 47 18.05 -2.38 9.26
C ILE A 47 16.89 -1.56 9.83
N CYS A 48 15.77 -1.47 9.14
CA CYS A 48 14.61 -0.74 9.66
C CYS A 48 14.07 -1.37 10.94
N LEU A 49 14.00 -2.71 11.01
CA LEU A 49 13.57 -3.41 12.22
C LEU A 49 14.53 -3.14 13.39
N GLN A 50 15.83 -3.17 13.16
CA GLN A 50 16.83 -2.84 14.19
C GLN A 50 16.74 -1.38 14.64
N GLU A 51 16.69 -0.45 13.68
CA GLU A 51 16.62 0.98 13.96
C GLU A 51 15.30 1.36 14.64
N LEU A 52 14.22 0.61 14.44
CA LEU A 52 12.90 0.83 15.06
C LEU A 52 12.67 0.05 16.36
N ASP A 53 13.64 -0.75 16.80
CA ASP A 53 13.53 -1.49 18.05
C ASP A 53 13.21 -0.57 19.23
N GLY A 54 12.37 -1.08 20.14
CA GLY A 54 11.84 -0.34 21.29
C GLY A 54 10.79 0.75 20.97
N SER A 55 10.41 0.95 19.70
CA SER A 55 9.32 1.87 19.32
C SER A 55 8.01 1.16 19.00
N SER A 56 6.92 1.92 18.93
CA SER A 56 5.60 1.44 18.47
C SER A 56 5.49 1.32 16.93
N ILE A 57 6.53 1.73 16.20
CA ILE A 57 6.52 1.83 14.74
C ILE A 57 6.90 0.49 14.13
N PHE A 58 6.06 -0.08 13.28
CA PHE A 58 6.36 -1.33 12.58
C PHE A 58 6.93 -1.09 11.18
N VAL A 59 7.47 -2.15 10.57
CA VAL A 59 7.90 -2.13 9.17
C VAL A 59 6.80 -2.72 8.28
N CYS A 60 6.39 -1.95 7.27
CA CYS A 60 5.62 -2.44 6.12
C CYS A 60 6.49 -2.45 4.87
N ALA A 61 6.17 -3.32 3.91
CA ALA A 61 6.89 -3.41 2.64
C ALA A 61 5.93 -3.42 1.46
N VAL A 62 6.42 -3.00 0.29
CA VAL A 62 5.66 -3.12 -0.96
C VAL A 62 5.86 -4.50 -1.60
N ASN A 63 4.84 -5.00 -2.28
CA ASN A 63 4.86 -6.27 -3.00
C ASN A 63 4.49 -6.05 -4.47
N ASN A 64 5.30 -6.63 -5.35
CA ASN A 64 5.14 -6.57 -6.78
C ASN A 64 5.02 -5.14 -7.35
N PHE A 65 5.85 -4.27 -6.80
CA PHE A 65 5.81 -2.83 -6.99
C PHE A 65 6.80 -2.36 -8.09
N PRO A 66 6.49 -1.29 -8.85
CA PRO A 66 5.26 -0.49 -8.81
C PRO A 66 4.16 -1.00 -9.76
N LEU A 67 4.42 -2.03 -10.58
CA LEU A 67 3.55 -2.32 -11.73
C LEU A 67 2.42 -3.32 -11.45
N GLY A 68 2.57 -4.20 -10.45
CA GLY A 68 1.57 -5.22 -10.10
C GLY A 68 1.41 -6.36 -11.11
N ARG A 69 2.39 -6.56 -12.00
CA ARG A 69 2.31 -7.52 -13.13
C ARG A 69 3.09 -8.82 -12.95
N GLY A 70 3.72 -9.05 -11.81
CA GLY A 70 4.20 -10.39 -11.45
C GLY A 70 3.00 -11.26 -11.14
N GLY A 71 2.85 -12.37 -11.86
CA GLY A 71 1.71 -13.26 -11.69
C GLY A 71 1.59 -13.82 -10.27
N GLU A 72 0.48 -14.48 -9.99
CA GLU A 72 0.10 -15.04 -8.68
C GLU A 72 1.26 -15.65 -7.88
N ARG A 73 2.04 -16.56 -8.48
CA ARG A 73 3.17 -17.22 -7.79
C ARG A 73 4.23 -16.24 -7.34
N ILE A 74 4.60 -15.27 -8.17
CA ILE A 74 5.63 -14.27 -7.82
C ILE A 74 5.14 -13.42 -6.66
N LYS A 75 3.89 -12.94 -6.73
CA LYS A 75 3.27 -12.14 -5.66
C LYS A 75 3.24 -12.91 -4.34
N TYR A 76 2.87 -14.19 -4.37
CA TYR A 76 2.82 -15.06 -3.21
C TYR A 76 4.21 -15.25 -2.57
N GLU A 77 5.21 -15.63 -3.36
CA GLU A 77 6.57 -15.89 -2.86
C GLU A 77 7.22 -14.63 -2.29
N GLU A 78 7.08 -13.48 -2.96
CA GLU A 78 7.53 -12.18 -2.42
C GLU A 78 6.85 -11.85 -1.08
N ALA A 79 5.55 -12.17 -0.93
CA ALA A 79 4.84 -11.96 0.33
C ALA A 79 5.35 -12.90 1.44
N ILE A 80 5.61 -14.17 1.13
CA ILE A 80 6.21 -15.12 2.09
C ILE A 80 7.56 -14.59 2.58
N LEU A 81 8.44 -14.20 1.65
CA LEU A 81 9.77 -13.68 1.99
C LEU A 81 9.68 -12.41 2.84
N ALA A 82 8.81 -11.47 2.49
CA ALA A 82 8.61 -10.26 3.29
C ALA A 82 8.18 -10.60 4.73
N LYS A 83 7.26 -11.56 4.89
CA LYS A 83 6.80 -12.02 6.21
C LYS A 83 7.93 -12.67 7.01
N GLU A 84 8.74 -13.51 6.37
CA GLU A 84 9.93 -14.12 6.98
C GLU A 84 10.96 -13.07 7.43
N TYR A 85 11.06 -11.96 6.71
CA TYR A 85 11.95 -10.85 7.09
C TYR A 85 11.41 -10.01 8.25
N GLY A 86 10.21 -10.29 8.76
CA GLY A 86 9.62 -9.62 9.93
C GLY A 86 8.65 -8.48 9.62
N VAL A 87 8.29 -8.30 8.34
CA VAL A 87 7.29 -7.31 7.91
C VAL A 87 5.93 -7.63 8.53
N LYS A 88 5.22 -6.60 9.03
CA LYS A 88 3.91 -6.75 9.66
C LYS A 88 2.73 -6.49 8.73
N GLU A 89 2.94 -5.65 7.72
CA GLU A 89 1.93 -5.32 6.72
C GLU A 89 2.54 -5.22 5.32
N ILE A 90 1.75 -5.54 4.31
CA ILE A 90 2.19 -5.51 2.92
C ILE A 90 1.31 -4.60 2.06
N ASP A 91 1.94 -3.80 1.23
CA ASP A 91 1.29 -2.94 0.23
C ASP A 91 1.48 -3.59 -1.16
N THR A 92 0.51 -4.36 -1.62
CA THR A 92 0.58 -5.06 -2.93
C THR A 92 -0.06 -4.22 -4.03
N VAL A 93 0.53 -4.22 -5.23
CA VAL A 93 -0.07 -3.55 -6.39
C VAL A 93 -1.03 -4.50 -7.12
N ILE A 94 -2.24 -4.02 -7.39
CA ILE A 94 -3.24 -4.76 -8.15
C ILE A 94 -2.72 -5.10 -9.55
N ASN A 95 -3.20 -6.19 -10.16
CA ASN A 95 -2.87 -6.47 -11.56
C ASN A 95 -3.60 -5.47 -12.48
N THR A 96 -2.93 -4.35 -12.75
CA THR A 96 -3.48 -3.24 -13.55
C THR A 96 -3.86 -3.67 -14.97
N GLY A 97 -3.09 -4.58 -15.58
CA GLY A 97 -3.39 -5.15 -16.89
C GLY A 97 -4.66 -5.98 -16.88
N ALA A 98 -4.72 -6.97 -15.98
CA ALA A 98 -5.89 -7.84 -15.85
C ALA A 98 -7.16 -7.06 -15.46
N LEU A 99 -7.02 -6.06 -14.60
CA LEU A 99 -8.13 -5.18 -14.21
C LEU A 99 -8.68 -4.42 -15.43
N ARG A 100 -7.79 -3.81 -16.23
CA ARG A 100 -8.16 -3.05 -17.42
C ARG A 100 -8.80 -3.93 -18.50
N GLU A 101 -8.40 -5.19 -18.61
CA GLU A 101 -8.98 -6.18 -19.51
C GLU A 101 -10.30 -6.78 -18.99
N GLY A 102 -10.74 -6.42 -17.78
CA GLY A 102 -11.94 -6.99 -17.16
C GLY A 102 -11.76 -8.41 -16.62
N ASN A 103 -10.51 -8.91 -16.52
CA ASN A 103 -10.20 -10.21 -15.95
C ASN A 103 -10.18 -10.17 -14.41
N PHE A 104 -11.35 -9.91 -13.83
CA PHE A 104 -11.53 -9.74 -12.39
C PHE A 104 -11.25 -11.03 -11.59
N ASN A 105 -11.42 -12.20 -12.22
CA ASN A 105 -11.10 -13.48 -11.60
C ASN A 105 -9.59 -13.61 -11.34
N LEU A 106 -8.77 -13.25 -12.33
CA LEU A 106 -7.31 -13.24 -12.16
C LEU A 106 -6.89 -12.24 -11.09
N VAL A 107 -7.44 -11.02 -11.14
CA VAL A 107 -7.18 -9.98 -10.12
C VAL A 107 -7.48 -10.52 -8.72
N LEU A 108 -8.69 -11.05 -8.50
CA LEU A 108 -9.08 -11.57 -7.20
C LEU A 108 -8.21 -12.75 -6.75
N LYS A 109 -7.84 -13.64 -7.68
CA LYS A 109 -6.97 -14.79 -7.39
C LYS A 109 -5.60 -14.34 -6.89
N GLU A 110 -4.96 -13.40 -7.59
CA GLU A 110 -3.66 -12.85 -7.19
C GLU A 110 -3.73 -12.13 -5.84
N LEU A 111 -4.76 -11.31 -5.62
CA LEU A 111 -4.93 -10.63 -4.33
C LEU A 111 -5.12 -11.64 -3.19
N LYS A 112 -5.92 -12.69 -3.41
CA LYS A 112 -6.11 -13.77 -2.42
C LYS A 112 -4.83 -14.52 -2.10
N ALA A 113 -3.93 -14.69 -3.07
CA ALA A 113 -2.63 -15.29 -2.80
C ALA A 113 -1.85 -14.45 -1.78
N VAL A 114 -1.82 -13.13 -1.94
CA VAL A 114 -1.12 -12.23 -0.99
C VAL A 114 -1.83 -12.16 0.37
N THR A 115 -3.15 -12.02 0.40
CA THR A 115 -3.92 -11.95 1.67
C THR A 115 -3.94 -13.28 2.43
N SER A 116 -3.64 -14.40 1.77
CA SER A 116 -3.40 -15.69 2.45
C SER A 116 -2.11 -15.70 3.28
N VAL A 117 -1.18 -14.78 2.99
CA VAL A 117 0.07 -14.62 3.75
C VAL A 117 -0.08 -13.53 4.81
N PHE A 118 -0.67 -12.40 4.44
CA PHE A 118 -0.89 -11.22 5.30
C PHE A 118 -2.38 -11.03 5.63
N HIS A 119 -2.96 -11.99 6.36
CA HIS A 119 -4.38 -11.96 6.74
C HIS A 119 -4.74 -10.69 7.52
N GLY A 120 -5.62 -9.85 6.95
CA GLY A 120 -6.07 -8.61 7.58
C GLY A 120 -5.01 -7.51 7.66
N THR A 121 -3.82 -7.71 7.10
CA THR A 121 -2.71 -6.73 7.10
C THR A 121 -2.19 -6.41 5.69
N THR A 122 -2.97 -6.74 4.66
CA THR A 122 -2.72 -6.35 3.27
C THR A 122 -3.42 -5.05 2.91
N LYS A 123 -2.68 -4.14 2.28
CA LYS A 123 -3.20 -2.99 1.54
C LYS A 123 -3.06 -3.26 0.04
N VAL A 124 -4.06 -2.87 -0.74
CA VAL A 124 -4.02 -3.03 -2.19
C VAL A 124 -3.95 -1.66 -2.87
N ILE A 125 -2.86 -1.42 -3.58
CA ILE A 125 -2.65 -0.23 -4.39
C ILE A 125 -3.32 -0.42 -5.75
N LEU A 126 -4.26 0.46 -6.09
CA LEU A 126 -4.96 0.42 -7.37
C LEU A 126 -4.18 1.09 -8.50
N GLU A 127 -3.31 2.05 -8.18
CA GLU A 127 -2.67 2.92 -9.17
C GLU A 127 -3.68 3.76 -9.97
N THR A 128 -4.62 4.39 -9.26
CA THR A 128 -5.65 5.27 -9.86
C THR A 128 -5.09 6.51 -10.57
N GLY A 129 -3.77 6.74 -10.51
CA GLY A 129 -3.08 7.82 -11.24
C GLY A 129 -3.06 7.67 -12.76
N HIS A 130 -3.54 6.54 -13.28
CA HIS A 130 -3.71 6.32 -14.71
C HIS A 130 -5.02 6.91 -15.26
N LYS A 131 -4.92 7.64 -16.38
CA LYS A 131 -6.07 8.30 -17.06
C LYS A 131 -7.14 7.36 -17.61
N TRP A 132 -6.90 6.05 -17.67
CA TRP A 132 -7.86 5.06 -18.14
C TRP A 132 -8.79 4.54 -17.03
N TYR A 133 -8.58 4.94 -15.78
CA TYR A 133 -9.53 4.67 -14.72
C TYR A 133 -10.82 5.46 -14.91
N THR A 134 -11.93 4.79 -14.68
CA THR A 134 -13.27 5.38 -14.56
C THR A 134 -13.78 5.17 -13.13
N GLU A 135 -14.82 5.89 -12.76
CA GLU A 135 -15.55 5.67 -11.50
C GLU A 135 -15.95 4.20 -11.34
N ASP A 136 -16.63 3.62 -12.33
CA ASP A 136 -17.07 2.22 -12.29
C ASP A 136 -15.90 1.25 -12.10
N LEU A 137 -14.76 1.49 -12.75
CA LEU A 137 -13.59 0.62 -12.62
C LEU A 137 -12.94 0.74 -11.23
N ILE A 138 -12.91 1.94 -10.64
CA ILE A 138 -12.43 2.16 -9.28
C ILE A 138 -13.35 1.47 -8.26
N LYS A 139 -14.67 1.64 -8.41
CA LYS A 139 -15.66 0.95 -7.56
C LYS A 139 -15.50 -0.56 -7.68
N LYS A 140 -15.38 -1.07 -8.91
CA LYS A 140 -15.18 -2.50 -9.17
C LYS A 140 -13.90 -3.04 -8.54
N ALA A 141 -12.79 -2.32 -8.69
CA ALA A 141 -11.52 -2.70 -8.09
C ALA A 141 -11.63 -2.73 -6.56
N THR A 142 -12.30 -1.75 -5.97
CA THR A 142 -12.51 -1.66 -4.51
C THR A 142 -13.32 -2.85 -3.98
N GLU A 143 -14.37 -3.29 -4.68
CA GLU A 143 -15.10 -4.53 -4.34
C GLU A 143 -14.18 -5.76 -4.36
N LEU A 144 -13.26 -5.86 -5.32
CA LEU A 144 -12.31 -6.97 -5.42
C LEU A 144 -11.32 -6.94 -4.26
N VAL A 145 -10.87 -5.76 -3.85
CA VAL A 145 -10.03 -5.57 -2.66
C VAL A 145 -10.75 -6.11 -1.42
N ALA A 146 -12.00 -5.72 -1.20
CA ALA A 146 -12.80 -6.21 -0.07
C ALA A 146 -12.96 -7.74 -0.11
N LYS A 147 -13.31 -8.30 -1.28
CA LYS A 147 -13.46 -9.75 -1.48
C LYS A 147 -12.17 -10.55 -1.32
N SER A 148 -11.01 -9.89 -1.43
CA SER A 148 -9.72 -10.54 -1.25
C SER A 148 -9.36 -10.76 0.22
N GLY A 149 -9.99 -10.02 1.16
CA GLY A 149 -9.64 -10.02 2.58
C GLY A 149 -8.55 -9.01 2.96
N ALA A 150 -8.20 -8.10 2.05
CA ALA A 150 -7.39 -6.92 2.37
C ALA A 150 -8.20 -5.95 3.24
N PHE A 151 -7.52 -5.22 4.13
CA PHE A 151 -8.19 -4.27 5.03
C PHE A 151 -8.20 -2.84 4.46
N CYS A 152 -7.32 -2.58 3.49
CA CYS A 152 -7.12 -1.23 2.96
C CYS A 152 -7.06 -1.23 1.42
N VAL A 153 -7.73 -0.25 0.82
CA VAL A 153 -7.53 0.16 -0.57
C VAL A 153 -6.69 1.44 -0.61
N LYS A 154 -5.67 1.45 -1.46
CA LYS A 154 -4.70 2.54 -1.60
C LYS A 154 -4.75 3.13 -3.00
N THR A 155 -4.70 4.46 -3.10
CA THR A 155 -4.87 5.15 -4.38
C THR A 155 -3.75 4.89 -5.38
N SER A 156 -2.49 5.10 -4.99
CA SER A 156 -1.35 5.17 -5.92
C SER A 156 -0.05 4.65 -5.32
N THR A 157 0.91 4.29 -6.18
CA THR A 157 2.29 3.97 -5.79
C THR A 157 3.17 5.21 -5.61
N GLY A 158 2.79 6.32 -6.23
CA GLY A 158 3.61 7.55 -6.32
C GLY A 158 4.66 7.51 -7.42
N PHE A 159 4.79 6.40 -8.16
CA PHE A 159 5.70 6.27 -9.31
C PHE A 159 5.01 6.60 -10.63
N ILE A 160 3.69 6.41 -10.69
CA ILE A 160 2.90 6.58 -11.91
C ILE A 160 1.76 7.55 -11.61
N GLU A 161 2.12 8.81 -11.37
CA GLU A 161 1.16 9.87 -11.07
C GLU A 161 1.02 10.80 -12.28
N ASN A 162 -0.10 10.68 -13.00
CA ASN A 162 -0.43 11.55 -14.13
C ASN A 162 -1.66 12.43 -13.86
N ILE A 163 -2.14 12.46 -12.62
CA ILE A 163 -3.32 13.24 -12.21
C ILE A 163 -2.98 14.09 -10.98
N PRO A 164 -3.58 15.29 -10.84
CA PRO A 164 -3.44 16.11 -9.65
C PRO A 164 -4.03 15.48 -8.37
N VAL A 165 -3.65 15.99 -7.20
CA VAL A 165 -4.09 15.46 -5.90
C VAL A 165 -5.59 15.68 -5.69
N GLU A 166 -6.14 16.79 -6.16
CA GLU A 166 -7.57 17.09 -6.12
C GLU A 166 -8.42 15.99 -6.77
N ASN A 167 -7.93 15.38 -7.86
CA ASN A 167 -8.62 14.26 -8.51
C ASN A 167 -8.56 12.98 -7.67
N LYS A 168 -7.52 12.81 -6.82
CA LYS A 168 -7.45 11.67 -5.90
C LYS A 168 -8.52 11.74 -4.81
N VAL A 169 -9.00 12.93 -4.46
CA VAL A 169 -10.10 13.08 -3.48
C VAL A 169 -11.38 12.43 -4.01
N GLU A 170 -11.72 12.65 -5.28
CA GLU A 170 -12.86 11.97 -5.92
C GLU A 170 -12.68 10.45 -5.94
N HIS A 171 -11.47 9.97 -6.22
CA HIS A 171 -11.19 8.53 -6.20
C HIS A 171 -11.42 7.91 -4.82
N VAL A 172 -11.04 8.61 -3.75
CA VAL A 172 -11.29 8.16 -2.37
C VAL A 172 -12.79 8.12 -2.07
N LYS A 173 -13.56 9.11 -2.55
CA LYS A 173 -15.02 9.11 -2.44
C LYS A 173 -15.64 7.89 -3.13
N TRP A 174 -15.25 7.61 -4.37
CA TRP A 174 -15.74 6.44 -5.09
C TRP A 174 -15.34 5.11 -4.42
N MET A 175 -14.13 5.02 -3.86
CA MET A 175 -13.73 3.87 -3.03
C MET A 175 -14.61 3.73 -1.78
N HIS A 176 -14.96 4.85 -1.14
CA HIS A 176 -15.84 4.86 0.02
C HIS A 176 -17.28 4.45 -0.31
N GLU A 177 -17.84 4.97 -1.39
CA GLU A 177 -19.16 4.61 -1.88
C GLU A 177 -19.26 3.13 -2.26
N ALA A 178 -18.19 2.54 -2.81
CA ALA A 178 -18.18 1.13 -3.19
C ALA A 178 -18.15 0.18 -1.98
N VAL A 179 -17.26 0.47 -1.02
CA VAL A 179 -17.09 -0.35 0.19
C VAL A 179 -16.67 0.56 1.33
N SER A 180 -17.61 0.94 2.20
CA SER A 180 -17.36 1.92 3.27
C SER A 180 -16.45 1.35 4.36
N GLU A 181 -16.48 0.03 4.58
CA GLU A 181 -15.75 -0.70 5.62
C GLU A 181 -14.25 -0.82 5.38
N LEU A 182 -13.79 -0.72 4.13
CA LEU A 182 -12.36 -0.70 3.82
C LEU A 182 -11.73 0.60 4.33
N VAL A 183 -10.52 0.52 4.87
CA VAL A 183 -9.73 1.72 5.13
C VAL A 183 -9.21 2.28 3.81
N LYS A 184 -9.29 3.60 3.60
CA LYS A 184 -8.75 4.24 2.40
C LYS A 184 -7.38 4.79 2.75
N SER A 185 -6.42 4.64 1.86
CA SER A 185 -5.14 5.30 2.04
C SER A 185 -4.71 6.09 0.81
N VAL A 186 -4.16 7.27 1.05
CA VAL A 186 -3.72 8.20 0.02
C VAL A 186 -2.25 8.47 0.19
N LEU A 187 -1.47 8.18 -0.85
CA LEU A 187 -0.07 8.58 -0.88
C LEU A 187 0.05 10.01 -1.42
N ASN A 188 0.70 10.87 -0.64
CA ASN A 188 1.14 12.20 -1.04
C ASN A 188 2.67 12.30 -0.82
N LYS A 189 3.42 12.31 -1.93
CA LYS A 189 4.90 12.26 -1.96
C LYS A 189 5.47 11.06 -1.18
N ILE A 190 5.77 11.26 0.10
CA ILE A 190 6.42 10.28 0.99
C ILE A 190 5.56 9.88 2.19
N ARG A 191 4.35 10.44 2.31
CA ARG A 191 3.43 10.17 3.41
C ARG A 191 2.19 9.47 2.86
N THR A 192 1.90 8.29 3.41
CA THR A 192 0.61 7.63 3.17
C THR A 192 -0.32 7.98 4.33
N PHE A 193 -1.43 8.65 4.04
CA PHE A 193 -2.45 9.00 5.03
C PHE A 193 -3.58 7.99 5.00
N PHE A 194 -4.06 7.59 6.18
CA PHE A 194 -5.21 6.71 6.33
C PHE A 194 -6.47 7.54 6.57
N CYS A 195 -7.51 7.27 5.80
CA CYS A 195 -8.76 8.01 5.77
C CYS A 195 -9.89 7.02 6.06
N GLU A 196 -10.52 7.18 7.22
CA GLU A 196 -11.74 6.47 7.62
C GLU A 196 -13.00 7.23 7.18
N ASN A 197 -12.92 8.56 7.00
CA ASN A 197 -13.99 9.43 6.53
C ASN A 197 -13.49 10.35 5.38
N PRO A 198 -14.03 10.24 4.15
CA PRO A 198 -13.63 11.06 3.00
C PRO A 198 -13.94 12.56 3.16
N ASP A 199 -14.80 12.94 4.11
CA ASP A 199 -15.12 14.35 4.42
C ASP A 199 -14.23 14.92 5.54
N ALA A 200 -13.31 14.13 6.10
CA ALA A 200 -12.29 14.66 7.00
C ALA A 200 -11.23 15.40 6.16
N ASP A 201 -11.06 16.70 6.42
CA ASP A 201 -10.16 17.59 5.69
C ASP A 201 -8.79 16.95 5.35
N PHE A 202 -8.42 16.97 4.06
CA PHE A 202 -7.16 16.45 3.52
C PHE A 202 -6.00 17.46 3.64
#